data_AF-H6SN62-F1
#
_entry.id   AF-H6SN62-F1
#
_cell.length_a   1.000
_cell.length_b   1.000
_cell.length_c   1.000
_cell.angle_alpha   90.00
_cell.angle_beta   90.00
_cell.angle_gamma   90.00
#
_symmetry.space_group_name_H-M   'P 1'
#
loop_
_entity.id
_entity.type
_entity.pdbx_description
1 polymer ?
#
loop_
_entity_poly.entity_id
_entity_poly.type
_entity_poly.pdbx_seq_one_letter_code
_entity_poly.pdbx_strand_id
1 'polypeptide(L)' 'MKVRSKKYIKNDGTFPGAEVGEILIKKGEVGYIRSIGTFLNRYYIYGVDFIDSGRLVGMRLKELELVEDKA' A
#
# COMPACT_ATOMS: atom_id res chain seq x y z
N MET A 1 11.59 -4.73 1.80
CA MET A 1 10.89 -5.63 0.86
C MET A 1 10.16 -4.77 -0.17
N LYS A 2 10.54 -4.89 -1.46
CA LYS A 2 10.00 -4.05 -2.55
C LYS A 2 8.68 -4.65 -3.04
N VAL A 3 7.67 -3.81 -3.20
CA VAL A 3 6.34 -4.20 -3.65
C VAL A 3 5.82 -3.25 -4.71
N ARG A 4 4.90 -3.73 -5.52
CA ARG A 4 4.25 -2.96 -6.58
C ARG A 4 2.74 -3.06 -6.43
N SER A 5 2.04 -1.95 -6.57
CA SER A 5 0.59 -1.94 -6.51
C SER A 5 0.00 -2.54 -7.79
N LYS A 6 -0.83 -3.58 -7.67
CA LYS A 6 -1.54 -4.18 -8.81
C LYS A 6 -2.77 -3.40 -9.25
N LYS A 7 -3.31 -2.57 -8.36
CA LYS A 7 -4.58 -1.87 -8.52
C LYS A 7 -4.46 -0.41 -8.10
N TYR A 8 -5.42 0.40 -8.54
CA TYR A 8 -5.57 1.74 -7.98
C TYR A 8 -6.04 1.61 -6.53
N ILE A 9 -5.32 2.25 -5.62
CA ILE A 9 -5.72 2.29 -4.22
C ILE A 9 -6.43 3.59 -3.98
N LYS A 10 -7.68 3.45 -3.57
CA LYS A 10 -8.52 4.57 -3.18
C LYS A 10 -8.54 4.67 -1.68
N ASN A 11 -8.63 5.90 -1.17
CA ASN A 11 -8.85 6.09 0.26
C ASN A 11 -10.25 5.60 0.62
N ASP A 12 -10.35 4.63 1.52
CA ASP A 12 -11.63 4.14 2.06
C ASP A 12 -12.10 4.98 3.27
N GLY A 13 -11.41 6.08 3.57
CA GLY A 13 -11.64 6.95 4.72
C GLY A 13 -10.71 6.69 5.91
N THR A 14 -9.74 5.78 5.75
CA THR A 14 -8.75 5.45 6.79
C THR A 14 -7.45 6.23 6.67
N PHE A 15 -7.19 6.87 5.53
CA PHE A 15 -6.01 7.69 5.32
C PHE A 15 -6.29 9.17 5.63
N PRO A 16 -5.59 9.78 6.60
CA PRO A 16 -5.74 11.20 6.91
C PRO A 16 -5.14 12.07 5.80
N GLY A 17 -5.86 13.11 5.37
CA GLY A 17 -5.37 14.07 4.38
C GLY A 17 -5.70 13.76 2.91
N ALA A 18 -6.54 12.76 2.64
CA ALA A 18 -7.12 12.50 1.32
C ALA A 18 -8.62 12.30 1.43
N GLU A 19 -9.38 12.68 0.41
CA GLU A 19 -10.83 12.49 0.39
C GLU A 19 -11.21 11.01 0.19
N VAL A 20 -12.38 10.60 0.70
CA VAL A 20 -12.89 9.24 0.49
C VAL A 20 -13.12 9.02 -1.02
N GLY A 21 -12.56 7.94 -1.56
CA GLY A 21 -12.61 7.62 -2.98
C GLY A 21 -11.48 8.22 -3.81
N GLU A 22 -10.66 9.11 -3.25
CA GLU A 22 -9.49 9.68 -3.92
C GLU A 22 -8.44 8.59 -4.18
N ILE A 23 -7.82 8.64 -5.36
CA ILE A 23 -6.74 7.71 -5.72
C ILE A 23 -5.46 8.13 -4.99
N LEU A 24 -5.10 7.37 -3.96
CA LEU A 24 -3.87 7.56 -3.21
C LEU A 24 -2.66 7.11 -4.01
N ILE A 25 -2.77 5.92 -4.61
CA ILE A 25 -1.69 5.21 -5.30
C ILE A 25 -2.21 4.69 -6.64
N LYS A 26 -1.42 4.89 -7.69
CA LYS A 26 -1.75 4.42 -9.04
C LYS A 26 -1.36 2.96 -9.23
N LYS A 27 -2.04 2.30 -10.18
CA LYS A 27 -1.65 0.96 -10.61
C LYS A 27 -0.23 0.99 -11.17
N GLY A 28 0.64 0.14 -10.63
CA GLY A 28 2.02 -0.01 -11.07
C GLY A 28 3.04 0.80 -10.28
N GLU A 29 2.62 1.64 -9.33
CA GLU A 29 3.54 2.29 -8.40
C GLU A 29 4.29 1.27 -7.55
N VAL A 30 5.55 1.58 -7.28
CA VAL A 30 6.45 0.75 -6.49
C VAL A 30 6.68 1.41 -5.15
N GLY A 31 6.60 0.61 -4.09
CA GLY A 31 6.83 1.04 -2.72
C GLY A 31 7.61 -0.01 -1.94
N TYR A 32 7.89 0.32 -0.68
CA TYR A 32 8.63 -0.53 0.23
C TYR A 32 7.79 -0.80 1.48
N ILE A 33 7.68 -2.08 1.87
CA ILE A 33 7.01 -2.42 3.13
C ILE A 33 7.86 -1.89 4.29
N ARG A 34 7.29 -0.97 5.06
CA ARG A 34 7.92 -0.37 6.24
C ARG A 34 7.46 -1.03 7.54
N SER A 35 6.20 -1.47 7.60
CA SER A 35 5.63 -2.13 8.77
C SER A 35 4.54 -3.12 8.40
N ILE A 36 4.33 -4.14 9.25
CA ILE A 36 3.26 -5.12 9.11
C ILE A 36 2.44 -5.06 10.39
N GLY A 37 1.19 -4.62 10.26
CA GLY A 37 0.21 -4.60 11.34
C GLY A 37 -0.90 -5.62 11.12
N THR A 38 -1.66 -5.87 12.17
CA THR A 38 -2.90 -6.65 12.11
C THR A 38 -4.07 -5.77 12.53
N PHE A 39 -5.12 -5.74 11.70
CA PHE A 39 -6.38 -5.09 12.04
C PHE A 39 -7.36 -6.14 12.55
N LEU A 40 -7.92 -5.90 13.75
CA LEU A 40 -8.84 -6.82 14.45
C LEU A 40 -8.32 -8.27 14.60
N ASN A 41 -7.00 -8.47 14.60
CA ASN A 41 -6.33 -9.79 14.57
C ASN A 41 -6.76 -10.73 13.43
N ARG A 42 -7.52 -10.24 12.45
CA ARG A 42 -8.04 -11.03 11.32
C ARG A 42 -7.49 -10.58 9.97
N TYR A 43 -7.04 -9.33 9.87
CA TYR A 43 -6.56 -8.77 8.62
C TYR A 43 -5.11 -8.33 8.74
N TYR A 44 -4.23 -8.90 7.94
CA TYR A 44 -2.86 -8.40 7.80
C TYR A 44 -2.86 -7.13 6.94
N ILE A 45 -2.34 -6.05 7.51
CA ILE A 45 -2.18 -4.75 6.86
C ILE A 45 -0.69 -4.44 6.75
N TYR A 46 -0.25 -4.25 5.52
CA TYR A 46 1.12 -3.93 5.18
C TYR A 46 1.21 -2.42 4.98
N GLY A 47 1.91 -1.73 5.86
CA GLY A 47 2.25 -0.32 5.68
C GLY A 47 3.33 -0.20 4.61
N VAL A 48 2.93 0.19 3.41
CA VAL A 48 3.82 0.38 2.27
C VAL A 48 4.10 1.86 2.10
N ASP A 49 5.37 2.21 2.11
CA ASP A 49 5.87 3.55 1.84
C ASP A 49 6.11 3.68 0.33
N PHE A 50 5.33 4.54 -0.32
CA PHE A 50 5.48 4.86 -1.73
C PHE A 50 6.32 6.12 -1.87
N ILE A 51 7.57 5.94 -2.32
CA ILE A 51 8.54 7.02 -2.46
C ILE A 51 8.13 8.02 -3.55
N ASP A 52 7.51 7.54 -4.63
CA ASP A 52 7.04 8.36 -5.75
C ASP A 52 5.95 9.36 -5.31
N SER A 53 4.98 8.87 -4.55
CA SER A 53 3.89 9.68 -4.00
C SER A 53 4.22 10.34 -2.65
N GLY A 54 5.30 9.93 -1.97
CA GLY A 54 5.65 10.36 -0.61
C GLY A 54 4.60 9.98 0.45
N ARG A 55 3.90 8.85 0.26
CA ARG A 55 2.74 8.46 1.09
C ARG A 55 2.93 7.06 1.68
N LEU A 56 2.60 6.90 2.95
CA LEU A 56 2.59 5.60 3.64
C LEU A 56 1.17 5.05 3.71
N VAL A 57 0.86 4.04 2.90
CA VAL A 57 -0.49 3.50 2.77
C VAL A 57 -0.56 2.07 3.30
N GLY A 58 -1.56 1.81 4.13
CA GLY A 58 -1.88 0.47 4.63
C GLY A 58 -2.60 -0.33 3.55
N MET A 59 -1.98 -1.42 3.09
CA MET A 59 -2.50 -2.25 2.00
C MET A 59 -2.59 -3.72 2.40
N ARG A 60 -3.50 -4.46 1.77
CA ARG A 60 -3.60 -5.92 1.95
C ARG A 60 -2.66 -6.62 0.98
N LEU A 61 -2.09 -7.76 1.39
CA LEU A 61 -1.17 -8.54 0.55
C LEU A 61 -1.76 -8.86 -0.84
N LYS A 62 -3.06 -9.17 -0.90
CA LYS A 62 -3.76 -9.50 -2.15
C LYS A 62 -3.76 -8.38 -3.20
N GLU A 63 -3.50 -7.13 -2.80
CA GLU A 63 -3.48 -5.95 -3.69
C GLU A 63 -2.06 -5.55 -4.07
N LEU A 64 -1.07 -6.19 -3.45
CA LEU A 64 0.36 -5.97 -3.65
C LEU A 64 0.96 -7.12 -4.48
N GLU A 65 1.93 -6.77 -5.31
CA GLU A 65 2.86 -7.71 -5.93
C GLU A 65 4.21 -7.58 -5.26
N LEU A 66 4.80 -8.69 -4.83
CA LEU A 66 6.20 -8.70 -4.42
C LEU A 66 7.04 -8.50 -5.68
N VAL A 67 7.87 -7.46 -5.67
CA VAL A 67 8.89 -7.27 -6.69
C VAL A 67 10.15 -7.87 -6.10
N GLU A 68 10.39 -9.15 -6.35
CA GLU A 68 11.69 -9.74 -6.06
C GLU A 68 12.75 -9.01 -6.90
N ASP A 69 13.73 -8.44 -6.22
CA ASP A 69 15.00 -8.14 -6.87
C ASP A 69 15.63 -9.50 -7.10
N LYS A 70 15.49 -10.03 -8.33
CA LYS A 70 16.22 -11.24 -8.73
C LYS A 70 17.70 -10.91 -8.66
N ALA A 71 18.33 -11.28 -7.55
CA ALA A 71 19.78 -11.44 -7.44
C ALA A 71 20.21 -12.73 -8.11
#